data_AF-A0A5T1TUC5-F1
#
_entry.id   AF-A0A5T1TUC5-F1
#
_cell.length_a   1.000
_cell.length_b   1.000
_cell.length_c   1.000
_cell.angle_alpha   90.00
_cell.angle_beta   90.00
_cell.angle_gamma   90.00
#
_symmetry.space_group_name_H-M   'P 1'
#
loop_
_entity.id
_entity.type
_entity.pdbx_description
1 polymer ?
#
loop_
_entity_poly.entity_id
_entity_poly.type
_entity_poly.pdbx_seq_one_letter_code
_entity_poly.pdbx_strand_id
1 'polypeptide(L)'
;KTSLNKFRLIKSMQILDEVEFSKNYEKDFSYKISRHFDYYENLLLWCKIFLKNESFMPYHGKNEAFALLFPMEKIFEDYVAYMLKKVNPAQDIKVQNNGKYLISKNDENCFMLKPDLYIENKMILDTKWKIPNDSENEKKQGIEQSDLYQMFAYACKFKIYDIKLVYPLCEKTQDLQRKIAEKFFVFKASEHLYFKEQGQKDIKVQVFFAPLPF
;
A
#
# COMPACT_ATOMS: atom_id res chain seq x y z
N LYS A 1 -15.97 -1.48 -0.29
CA LYS A 1 -16.18 -0.15 0.35
C LYS A 1 -16.64 0.93 -0.65
N THR A 2 -16.16 0.93 -1.89
CA THR A 2 -16.50 1.93 -2.93
C THR A 2 -17.99 1.98 -3.31
N SER A 3 -18.70 0.85 -3.29
CA SER A 3 -20.14 0.77 -3.65
C SER A 3 -21.06 1.50 -2.66
N LEU A 4 -20.78 1.40 -1.35
CA LEU A 4 -21.62 2.03 -0.32
C LEU A 4 -21.48 3.56 -0.33
N ASN A 5 -20.26 4.07 -0.49
CA ASN A 5 -20.03 5.52 -0.60
C ASN A 5 -20.65 6.07 -1.89
N LYS A 6 -20.52 5.35 -3.01
CA LYS A 6 -21.19 5.72 -4.27
C LYS A 6 -22.71 5.80 -4.10
N PHE A 7 -23.31 4.81 -3.43
CA PHE A 7 -24.74 4.82 -3.13
C PHE A 7 -25.14 6.01 -2.26
N ARG A 8 -24.38 6.29 -1.19
CA ARG A 8 -24.63 7.46 -0.32
C ARG A 8 -24.56 8.77 -1.08
N LEU A 9 -23.57 8.96 -1.94
CA LEU A 9 -23.42 10.16 -2.76
C LEU A 9 -24.60 10.34 -3.72
N ILE A 10 -25.01 9.29 -4.43
CA ILE A 10 -26.18 9.35 -5.33
C ILE A 10 -27.43 9.72 -4.55
N LYS A 11 -27.65 9.11 -3.38
CA LYS A 11 -28.81 9.42 -2.53
C LYS A 11 -28.78 10.87 -2.04
N SER A 12 -27.61 11.37 -1.62
CA SER A 12 -27.44 12.77 -1.24
C SER A 12 -27.72 13.73 -2.40
N MET A 13 -27.27 13.41 -3.61
CA MET A 13 -27.59 14.21 -4.80
C MET A 13 -29.08 14.26 -5.08
N GLN A 14 -29.81 13.14 -4.93
CA GLN A 14 -31.26 13.11 -5.12
C GLN A 14 -32.00 13.97 -4.08
N ILE A 15 -31.54 13.97 -2.82
CA ILE A 15 -32.13 14.81 -1.77
C ILE A 15 -31.88 16.30 -2.05
N LEU A 16 -30.81 16.64 -2.76
CA LEU A 16 -30.38 18.00 -3.07
C LEU A 16 -30.71 18.41 -4.52
N ASP A 17 -31.61 17.73 -5.21
CA ASP A 17 -31.97 17.99 -6.62
C ASP A 17 -32.43 19.44 -6.87
N GLU A 18 -33.15 20.02 -5.91
CA GLU A 18 -33.62 21.40 -6.00
C GLU A 18 -32.53 22.46 -5.74
N VAL A 19 -31.32 22.04 -5.35
CA VAL A 19 -30.21 22.95 -5.06
C VAL A 19 -29.39 23.14 -6.33
N GLU A 20 -29.39 24.37 -6.87
CA GLU A 20 -28.55 24.71 -8.02
C GLU A 20 -27.05 24.53 -7.70
N PHE A 21 -26.29 24.10 -8.71
CA PHE A 21 -24.83 24.10 -8.63
C PHE A 21 -24.30 25.51 -8.37
N SER A 22 -23.29 25.61 -7.52
CA SER A 22 -22.57 26.85 -7.28
C SER A 22 -21.97 27.42 -8.56
N LYS A 23 -22.09 28.74 -8.73
CA LYS A 23 -21.50 29.50 -9.84
C LYS A 23 -20.21 30.21 -9.42
N ASN A 24 -19.95 30.34 -8.10
CA ASN A 24 -18.78 31.03 -7.56
C ASN A 24 -18.49 30.59 -6.11
N TYR A 25 -17.55 29.65 -5.96
CA TYR A 25 -17.16 29.12 -4.65
C TYR A 25 -16.61 30.19 -3.69
N GLU A 26 -15.87 31.19 -4.18
CA GLU A 26 -15.32 32.25 -3.32
C GLU A 26 -16.43 33.05 -2.64
N LYS A 27 -17.49 33.38 -3.40
CA LYS A 27 -18.65 34.08 -2.86
C LYS A 27 -19.41 33.21 -1.86
N ASP A 28 -19.58 31.93 -2.16
CA ASP A 28 -20.36 31.02 -1.31
C ASP A 28 -19.71 30.82 0.07
N PHE A 29 -18.38 30.77 0.13
CA PHE A 29 -17.64 30.67 1.40
C PHE A 29 -17.38 32.01 2.10
N SER A 30 -17.82 33.14 1.52
CA SER A 30 -17.63 34.47 2.13
C SER A 30 -18.61 34.75 3.27
N TYR A 31 -19.73 34.02 3.33
CA TYR A 31 -20.78 34.20 4.34
C TYR A 31 -20.42 33.47 5.64
N LYS A 32 -20.68 34.11 6.78
CA LYS A 32 -20.54 33.48 8.09
C LYS A 32 -21.75 32.58 8.37
N ILE A 33 -21.47 31.34 8.76
CA ILE A 33 -22.48 30.38 9.18
C ILE A 33 -23.18 30.94 10.43
N SER A 34 -24.51 30.90 10.45
CA SER A 34 -25.29 31.28 11.63
C SER A 34 -25.04 30.27 12.76
N ARG A 35 -25.11 30.72 14.02
CA ARG A 35 -24.98 29.87 15.23
C ARG A 35 -25.92 28.66 15.26
N HIS A 36 -26.98 28.66 14.46
CA HIS A 36 -27.93 27.54 14.35
C HIS A 36 -27.43 26.41 13.43
N PHE A 37 -26.31 26.60 12.73
CA PHE A 37 -25.74 25.70 11.74
C PHE A 37 -24.26 25.39 12.00
N ASP A 38 -23.78 25.63 13.21
CA ASP A 38 -22.39 25.37 13.64
C ASP A 38 -21.95 23.91 13.39
N TYR A 39 -22.86 22.95 13.49
CA TYR A 39 -22.60 21.54 13.16
C TYR A 39 -22.17 21.29 11.70
N TYR A 40 -22.38 22.24 10.78
CA TYR A 40 -21.88 22.18 9.40
C TYR A 40 -20.47 22.74 9.22
N GLU A 41 -19.87 23.36 10.23
CA GLU A 41 -18.59 24.06 10.13
C GLU A 41 -17.49 23.15 9.57
N ASN A 42 -17.31 21.96 10.15
CA ASN A 42 -16.35 20.97 9.68
C ASN A 42 -16.64 20.51 8.24
N LEU A 43 -17.91 20.28 7.89
CA LEU A 43 -18.28 19.82 6.55
C LEU A 43 -17.96 20.89 5.49
N LEU A 44 -18.31 22.15 5.78
CA LEU A 44 -18.06 23.28 4.88
C LEU A 44 -16.57 23.55 4.72
N LEU A 45 -15.78 23.31 5.76
CA LEU A 45 -14.33 23.40 5.72
C LEU A 45 -13.73 22.33 4.79
N TRP A 46 -14.19 21.08 4.88
CA TRP A 46 -13.83 20.04 3.91
C TRP A 46 -14.26 20.41 2.48
N CYS A 47 -15.49 20.88 2.28
CA CYS A 47 -15.97 21.33 0.97
C CYS A 47 -15.07 22.44 0.40
N LYS A 48 -14.66 23.40 1.22
CA LYS A 48 -13.75 24.48 0.81
C LYS A 48 -12.42 23.93 0.31
N ILE A 49 -11.81 23.03 1.08
CA ILE A 49 -10.53 22.41 0.71
C ILE A 49 -10.64 21.68 -0.64
N PHE A 50 -11.66 20.84 -0.80
CA PHE A 50 -11.87 20.09 -2.05
C PHE A 50 -12.20 20.99 -3.26
N LEU A 51 -13.09 21.97 -3.10
CA LEU A 51 -13.55 22.82 -4.19
C LEU A 51 -12.52 23.86 -4.63
N LYS A 52 -11.67 24.33 -3.71
CA LYS A 52 -10.58 25.27 -4.03
C LYS A 52 -9.29 24.58 -4.46
N ASN A 53 -9.25 23.24 -4.43
CA ASN A 53 -8.03 22.46 -4.63
C ASN A 53 -6.89 22.94 -3.71
N GLU A 54 -7.23 23.44 -2.52
CA GLU A 54 -6.25 23.86 -1.52
C GLU A 54 -5.55 22.58 -1.03
N SER A 55 -4.23 22.52 -1.17
CA SER A 55 -3.47 21.36 -0.70
C SER A 55 -3.44 21.33 0.83
N PHE A 56 -3.47 20.13 1.41
CA PHE A 56 -3.22 19.84 2.83
C PHE A 56 -1.74 20.07 3.22
N MET A 57 -1.10 21.11 2.71
CA MET A 57 0.24 21.45 3.15
C MET A 57 0.14 22.06 4.56
N PRO A 58 1.06 21.69 5.48
CA PRO A 58 1.19 22.41 6.73
C PRO A 58 1.73 23.81 6.42
N TYR A 59 0.86 24.74 6.07
CA TYR A 59 1.23 26.14 5.95
C TYR A 59 1.48 26.70 7.35
N HIS A 60 2.62 27.35 7.53
CA HIS A 60 2.85 28.22 8.68
C HIS A 60 1.84 29.38 8.66
N GLY A 61 0.81 29.28 9.48
CA GLY A 61 -0.23 30.28 9.68
C GLY A 61 -1.18 29.88 10.80
N LYS A 62 -1.97 30.83 11.31
CA LYS A 62 -2.97 30.63 12.38
C LYS A 62 -4.21 29.81 11.95
N ASN A 63 -4.21 29.25 10.75
CA ASN A 63 -5.33 28.46 10.26
C ASN A 63 -5.11 26.99 10.62
N GLU A 64 -6.15 26.35 11.16
CA GLU A 64 -6.19 24.93 11.45
C GLU A 64 -5.91 24.15 10.16
N ALA A 65 -4.70 23.60 10.05
CA ALA A 65 -4.32 22.77 8.91
C ALA A 65 -4.94 21.39 9.10
N PHE A 66 -5.82 20.99 8.18
CA PHE A 66 -6.31 19.62 8.13
C PHE A 66 -5.15 18.73 7.66
N ALA A 67 -4.76 17.77 8.49
CA ALA A 67 -3.88 16.70 8.05
C ALA A 67 -4.74 15.55 7.52
N LEU A 68 -4.69 15.32 6.20
CA LEU A 68 -5.28 14.12 5.61
C LEU A 68 -4.29 12.97 5.76
N LEU A 69 -4.50 12.12 6.76
CA LEU A 69 -3.70 10.93 6.99
C LEU A 69 -4.17 9.82 6.05
N PHE A 70 -3.36 9.56 5.02
CA PHE A 70 -3.57 8.42 4.15
C PHE A 70 -2.87 7.17 4.69
N PRO A 71 -3.47 5.97 4.51
CA PRO A 71 -2.77 4.71 4.73
C PRO A 71 -1.75 4.51 3.62
N MET A 72 -0.56 5.09 3.78
CA MET A 72 0.46 5.16 2.74
C MET A 72 0.96 3.77 2.32
N GLU A 73 0.94 2.80 3.24
CA GLU A 73 1.19 1.39 2.97
C GLU A 73 0.25 0.88 1.87
N LYS A 74 -1.04 1.17 2.01
CA LYS A 74 -2.05 0.70 1.05
C LYS A 74 -1.97 1.43 -0.28
N ILE A 75 -1.69 2.74 -0.24
CA ILE A 75 -1.47 3.52 -1.46
C ILE A 75 -0.27 2.97 -2.24
N PHE A 76 0.82 2.65 -1.55
CA PHE A 76 2.01 2.11 -2.18
C PHE A 76 1.76 0.71 -2.75
N GLU A 77 1.07 -0.17 -2.01
CA GLU A 77 0.62 -1.48 -2.48
C GLU A 77 -0.18 -1.35 -3.80
N ASP A 78 -1.21 -0.51 -3.79
CA ASP A 78 -2.11 -0.31 -4.93
C ASP A 78 -1.38 0.32 -6.12
N TYR A 79 -0.43 1.22 -5.88
CA TYR A 79 0.42 1.82 -6.91
C TYR A 79 1.33 0.78 -7.58
N VAL A 80 2.05 -0.04 -6.80
CA VAL A 80 2.91 -1.10 -7.33
C VAL A 80 2.08 -2.11 -8.12
N ALA A 81 0.90 -2.48 -7.61
CA ALA A 81 -0.04 -3.34 -8.32
C ALA A 81 -0.53 -2.76 -9.64
N TYR A 82 -0.87 -1.48 -9.66
CA TYR A 82 -1.28 -0.79 -10.88
C TYR A 82 -0.15 -0.78 -11.92
N MET A 83 1.08 -0.43 -11.51
CA MET A 83 2.24 -0.41 -12.39
C MET A 83 2.54 -1.79 -12.95
N LEU A 84 2.50 -2.85 -12.13
CA LEU A 84 2.73 -4.22 -12.56
C LEU A 84 1.67 -4.69 -13.58
N LYS A 85 0.39 -4.39 -13.34
CA LYS A 85 -0.70 -4.68 -14.27
C LYS A 85 -0.53 -3.97 -15.61
N LYS A 86 -0.11 -2.71 -15.58
CA LYS A 86 0.11 -1.90 -16.78
C LYS A 86 1.19 -2.48 -17.68
N VAL A 87 2.27 -3.02 -17.12
CA VAL A 87 3.37 -3.63 -17.90
C VAL A 87 3.12 -5.10 -18.26
N ASN A 88 2.19 -5.78 -17.59
CA ASN A 88 1.85 -7.17 -17.83
C ASN A 88 0.34 -7.38 -18.06
N PRO A 89 -0.25 -6.80 -19.12
CA PRO A 89 -1.70 -6.85 -19.35
C PRO A 89 -2.25 -8.28 -19.57
N ALA A 90 -1.39 -9.21 -20.03
CA ALA A 90 -1.76 -10.60 -20.26
C ALA A 90 -1.66 -11.50 -19.00
N GLN A 91 -1.15 -11.00 -17.88
CA GLN A 91 -1.02 -11.79 -16.65
C GLN A 91 -2.19 -11.51 -15.71
N ASP A 92 -2.78 -12.57 -15.17
CA ASP A 92 -3.78 -12.46 -14.10
C ASP A 92 -3.10 -12.11 -12.77
N ILE A 93 -2.76 -10.83 -12.61
CA ILE A 93 -2.18 -10.28 -11.38
C ILE A 93 -3.30 -10.09 -10.38
N LYS A 94 -3.42 -11.05 -9.47
CA LYS A 94 -4.39 -11.00 -8.37
C LYS A 94 -3.83 -10.10 -7.28
N VAL A 95 -4.45 -8.93 -7.15
CA VAL A 95 -4.29 -8.07 -5.98
C VAL A 95 -5.22 -8.64 -4.92
N GLN A 96 -4.64 -9.21 -3.87
CA GLN A 96 -5.34 -9.74 -2.70
C GLN A 96 -6.55 -10.66 -3.02
N ASN A 97 -6.35 -11.95 -3.31
CA ASN A 97 -7.45 -12.92 -3.13
C ASN A 97 -7.12 -14.42 -2.96
N ASN A 98 -5.94 -14.81 -2.45
CA ASN A 98 -5.71 -16.20 -2.07
C ASN A 98 -4.95 -16.28 -0.75
N GLY A 99 -5.61 -15.91 0.35
CA GLY A 99 -5.04 -16.08 1.68
C GLY A 99 -4.89 -17.56 2.02
N LYS A 100 -3.70 -17.97 2.49
CA LYS A 100 -3.49 -19.30 3.05
C LYS A 100 -3.25 -19.18 4.56
N TYR A 101 -3.80 -20.09 5.35
CA TYR A 101 -3.71 -20.00 6.81
C TYR A 101 -2.49 -20.73 7.34
N LEU A 102 -1.71 -20.09 8.22
CA LEU A 102 -0.52 -20.69 8.79
C LEU A 102 -0.86 -21.74 9.86
N ILE A 103 -1.91 -21.51 10.63
CA ILE A 103 -2.27 -22.30 11.81
C ILE A 103 -3.73 -22.75 11.69
N SER A 104 -4.04 -23.94 12.22
CA SER A 104 -5.40 -24.36 12.55
C SER A 104 -5.52 -24.55 14.05
N LYS A 105 -6.56 -24.00 14.66
CA LYS A 105 -6.88 -24.17 16.09
C LYS A 105 -8.28 -24.78 16.17
N ASN A 106 -8.38 -26.02 16.66
CA ASN A 106 -9.65 -26.76 16.73
C ASN A 106 -10.39 -26.77 15.38
N ASP A 107 -9.67 -27.10 14.31
CA ASP A 107 -10.16 -27.08 12.92
C ASP A 107 -10.54 -25.71 12.35
N GLU A 108 -10.35 -24.63 13.12
CA GLU A 108 -10.51 -23.26 12.66
C GLU A 108 -9.19 -22.69 12.13
N ASN A 109 -9.21 -22.35 10.85
CA ASN A 109 -8.12 -21.69 10.15
C ASN A 109 -7.82 -20.30 10.75
N CYS A 110 -6.60 -20.11 11.25
CA CYS A 110 -6.12 -18.92 11.93
C CYS A 110 -4.80 -18.41 11.30
N PHE A 111 -4.49 -17.13 11.51
CA PHE A 111 -3.26 -16.48 11.01
C PHE A 111 -3.10 -16.59 9.49
N MET A 112 -3.95 -15.87 8.77
CA MET A 112 -3.94 -15.84 7.31
C MET A 112 -2.69 -15.11 6.79
N LEU A 113 -1.90 -15.80 5.97
CA LEU A 113 -0.84 -15.22 5.15
C LEU A 113 -1.45 -14.60 3.90
N LYS A 114 -1.21 -13.31 3.72
CA LYS A 114 -1.76 -12.52 2.64
C LYS A 114 -0.66 -11.66 2.02
N PRO A 115 -0.01 -12.15 0.95
CA PRO A 115 0.88 -11.30 0.18
C PRO A 115 0.13 -10.14 -0.46
N ASP A 116 0.82 -9.03 -0.64
CA ASP A 116 0.30 -7.84 -1.31
C ASP A 116 -0.06 -8.13 -2.77
N LEU A 117 0.87 -8.75 -3.50
CA LEU A 117 0.66 -9.17 -4.89
C LEU A 117 0.98 -10.65 -5.06
N TYR A 118 0.10 -11.34 -5.77
CA TYR A 118 0.20 -12.76 -6.06
C TYR A 118 -0.09 -13.03 -7.53
N ILE A 119 0.85 -13.68 -8.20
CA ILE A 119 0.65 -14.23 -9.54
C ILE A 119 0.70 -15.75 -9.41
N GLU A 120 -0.42 -16.38 -9.74
CA GLU A 120 -0.66 -17.79 -9.50
C GLU A 120 0.43 -18.68 -10.10
N ASN A 121 0.98 -19.56 -9.25
CA ASN A 121 2.09 -20.49 -9.56
C ASN A 121 3.37 -19.84 -10.10
N LYS A 122 3.48 -18.50 -10.07
CA LYS A 122 4.58 -17.78 -10.71
C LYS A 122 5.41 -16.99 -9.73
N MET A 123 4.84 -16.01 -9.05
CA MET A 123 5.59 -15.11 -8.18
C MET A 123 4.75 -14.46 -7.09
N ILE A 124 5.42 -14.08 -6.01
CA ILE A 124 4.87 -13.32 -4.90
C ILE A 124 5.66 -12.03 -4.76
N LEU A 125 4.95 -10.92 -4.55
CA LEU A 125 5.56 -9.65 -4.18
C LEU A 125 4.91 -9.10 -2.91
N ASP A 126 5.74 -8.53 -2.06
CA ASP A 126 5.31 -7.83 -0.85
C ASP A 126 5.94 -6.44 -0.84
N THR A 127 5.12 -5.43 -0.58
CA THR A 127 5.51 -4.04 -0.61
C THR A 127 5.73 -3.55 0.82
N LYS A 128 6.74 -2.71 1.01
CA LYS A 128 7.09 -2.15 2.32
C LYS A 128 7.18 -0.64 2.23
N TRP A 129 6.30 0.05 2.94
CA TRP A 129 6.34 1.50 3.06
C TRP A 129 7.34 1.94 4.15
N LYS A 130 8.62 1.73 3.89
CA LYS A 130 9.72 2.18 4.74
C LYS A 130 10.98 2.41 3.91
N ILE A 131 11.88 3.22 4.45
CA ILE A 131 13.17 3.53 3.82
C ILE A 131 14.21 2.60 4.46
N PRO A 132 14.59 1.49 3.80
CA PRO A 132 15.67 0.65 4.30
C PRO A 132 16.97 1.46 4.37
N ASN A 133 17.69 1.31 5.48
CA ASN A 133 18.95 2.00 5.73
C ASN A 133 20.00 0.98 6.20
N ASP A 134 21.14 0.94 5.52
CA ASP A 134 22.23 0.00 5.78
C ASP A 134 23.32 0.55 6.72
N SER A 135 23.14 1.77 7.25
CA SER A 135 24.14 2.45 8.10
C SER A 135 24.52 1.66 9.35
N GLU A 136 23.59 0.93 9.96
CA GLU A 136 23.86 0.11 11.14
C GLU A 136 24.51 -1.23 10.81
N ASN A 137 24.19 -1.79 9.64
CA ASN A 137 24.69 -3.10 9.23
C ASN A 137 24.60 -3.26 7.71
N GLU A 138 25.72 -3.04 7.05
CA GLU A 138 25.84 -3.15 5.59
C GLU A 138 25.45 -4.53 5.07
N LYS A 139 25.68 -5.62 5.83
CA LYS A 139 25.32 -6.98 5.42
C LYS A 139 23.81 -7.20 5.37
N LYS A 140 23.05 -6.51 6.23
CA LYS A 140 21.58 -6.58 6.24
C LYS A 140 20.95 -5.68 5.20
N GLN A 141 21.70 -4.70 4.68
CA GLN A 141 21.23 -3.74 3.67
C GLN A 141 19.92 -3.04 4.06
N GLY A 142 19.71 -2.81 5.36
CA GLY A 142 18.50 -2.18 5.90
C GLY A 142 17.21 -3.00 5.81
N ILE A 143 17.29 -4.28 5.43
CA ILE A 143 16.14 -5.17 5.35
C ILE A 143 15.83 -5.72 6.74
N GLU A 144 14.56 -5.60 7.15
CA GLU A 144 14.13 -6.11 8.44
C GLU A 144 13.99 -7.64 8.41
N GLN A 145 14.37 -8.27 9.52
CA GLN A 145 14.27 -9.72 9.71
C GLN A 145 12.82 -10.22 9.66
N SER A 146 11.87 -9.41 10.16
CA SER A 146 10.42 -9.64 10.06
C SER A 146 9.95 -9.76 8.61
N ASP A 147 10.45 -8.90 7.71
CA ASP A 147 10.13 -8.96 6.28
C ASP A 147 10.61 -10.27 5.66
N LEU A 148 11.86 -10.66 5.96
CA LEU A 148 12.44 -11.92 5.47
C LEU A 148 11.69 -13.15 6.00
N TYR A 149 11.27 -13.12 7.26
CA TYR A 149 10.46 -14.20 7.84
C TYR A 149 9.09 -14.33 7.15
N GLN A 150 8.45 -13.21 6.86
CA GLN A 150 7.21 -13.18 6.10
C GLN A 150 7.42 -13.75 4.69
N MET A 151 8.50 -13.36 4.01
CA MET A 151 8.84 -13.85 2.67
C MET A 151 9.09 -15.36 2.64
N PHE A 152 9.80 -15.88 3.65
CA PHE A 152 10.02 -17.31 3.78
C PHE A 152 8.72 -18.09 4.05
N ALA A 153 7.86 -17.57 4.93
CA ALA A 153 6.55 -18.16 5.21
C ALA A 153 5.67 -18.23 3.96
N TYR A 154 5.69 -17.17 3.13
CA TYR A 154 5.01 -17.17 1.84
C TYR A 154 5.55 -18.25 0.91
N ALA A 155 6.87 -18.32 0.74
CA ALA A 155 7.49 -19.32 -0.13
C ALA A 155 7.10 -20.75 0.26
N CYS A 156 7.17 -21.07 1.55
CA CYS A 156 6.76 -22.37 2.10
C CYS A 156 5.28 -22.67 1.87
N LYS A 157 4.39 -21.73 2.23
CA LYS A 157 2.94 -21.98 2.22
C LYS A 157 2.34 -21.97 0.82
N PHE A 158 2.86 -21.13 -0.06
CA PHE A 158 2.39 -21.01 -1.43
C PHE A 158 3.10 -21.96 -2.40
N LYS A 159 4.26 -22.50 -2.03
CA LYS A 159 5.14 -23.29 -2.91
C LYS A 159 5.55 -22.51 -4.16
N ILE A 160 5.80 -21.21 -3.98
CA ILE A 160 6.30 -20.30 -5.01
C ILE A 160 7.65 -19.78 -4.55
N TYR A 161 8.64 -19.83 -5.43
CA TYR A 161 10.03 -19.54 -5.07
C TYR A 161 10.60 -18.29 -5.77
N ASP A 162 9.80 -17.65 -6.63
CA ASP A 162 10.07 -16.31 -7.12
C ASP A 162 9.43 -15.30 -6.15
N ILE A 163 10.21 -14.84 -5.17
CA ILE A 163 9.77 -13.93 -4.11
C ILE A 163 10.47 -12.58 -4.28
N LYS A 164 9.67 -11.51 -4.28
CA LYS A 164 10.15 -10.14 -4.44
C LYS A 164 9.70 -9.25 -3.27
N LEU A 165 10.61 -8.47 -2.73
CA LEU A 165 10.34 -7.43 -1.75
C LEU A 165 10.48 -6.06 -2.44
N VAL A 166 9.50 -5.18 -2.28
CA VAL A 166 9.47 -3.90 -2.99
C VAL A 166 9.45 -2.74 -2.00
N TYR A 167 10.45 -1.88 -2.07
CA TYR A 167 10.57 -0.65 -1.28
C TYR A 167 10.36 0.60 -2.13
N PRO A 168 10.05 1.77 -1.53
CA PRO A 168 10.02 3.04 -2.24
C PRO A 168 11.41 3.47 -2.72
N LEU A 169 11.48 3.92 -3.96
CA LEU A 169 12.64 4.59 -4.55
C LEU A 169 12.60 6.08 -4.24
N CYS A 170 13.58 6.57 -3.49
CA CYS A 170 13.77 7.99 -3.19
C CYS A 170 15.27 8.28 -3.10
N GLU A 171 15.66 9.56 -2.94
CA GLU A 171 17.08 9.96 -2.83
C GLU A 171 17.86 9.13 -1.81
N LYS A 172 17.23 8.80 -0.68
CA LYS A 172 17.85 8.00 0.39
C LYS A 172 18.06 6.52 0.04
N THR A 173 17.34 5.98 -0.94
CA THR A 173 17.43 4.55 -1.33
C THR A 173 18.18 4.35 -2.65
N GLN A 174 18.61 5.40 -3.35
CA GLN A 174 19.32 5.29 -4.63
C GLN A 174 20.64 4.51 -4.51
N ASP A 175 21.46 4.83 -3.50
CA ASP A 175 22.72 4.12 -3.27
C ASP A 175 22.48 2.64 -2.95
N LEU A 176 21.49 2.40 -2.09
CA LEU A 176 21.12 1.05 -1.69
C LEU A 176 20.58 0.22 -2.86
N GLN A 177 19.75 0.81 -3.73
CA GLN A 177 19.26 0.18 -4.95
C GLN A 177 20.43 -0.31 -5.81
N ARG A 178 21.48 0.50 -5.99
CA ARG A 178 22.68 0.12 -6.75
C ARG A 178 23.45 -1.02 -6.07
N LYS A 179 23.69 -0.93 -4.76
CA LYS A 179 24.38 -1.98 -3.98
C LYS A 179 23.63 -3.32 -4.00
N ILE A 180 22.31 -3.27 -3.98
CA ILE A 180 21.44 -4.45 -3.98
C ILE A 180 21.31 -5.05 -5.39
N ALA A 181 21.29 -4.24 -6.45
CA ALA A 181 21.17 -4.74 -7.82
C ALA A 181 22.25 -5.78 -8.19
N GLU A 182 23.41 -5.71 -7.53
CA GLU A 182 24.55 -6.61 -7.72
C GLU A 182 24.53 -7.86 -6.81
N LYS A 183 23.59 -7.95 -5.85
CA LYS A 183 23.57 -8.98 -4.81
C LYS A 183 22.18 -9.61 -4.64
N PHE A 184 22.14 -10.92 -4.40
CA PHE A 184 20.89 -11.62 -4.10
C PHE A 184 20.88 -12.10 -2.65
N PHE A 185 19.76 -11.90 -1.96
CA PHE A 185 19.48 -12.59 -0.73
C PHE A 185 19.04 -14.01 -1.04
N VAL A 186 19.57 -14.97 -0.29
CA VAL A 186 19.30 -16.40 -0.51
C VAL A 186 18.87 -17.03 0.81
N PHE A 187 17.64 -17.52 0.86
CA PHE A 187 17.22 -18.39 1.93
C PHE A 187 17.91 -19.74 1.76
N LYS A 188 18.57 -20.21 2.82
CA LYS A 188 19.17 -21.55 2.94
C LYS A 188 18.08 -22.63 3.08
N ALA A 189 17.15 -22.64 2.14
CA ALA A 189 15.96 -23.48 2.18
C ALA A 189 16.32 -24.97 2.07
N SER A 190 17.40 -25.30 1.36
CA SER A 190 17.88 -26.67 1.19
C SER A 190 18.29 -27.36 2.50
N GLU A 191 18.56 -26.60 3.57
CA GLU A 191 18.84 -27.13 4.91
C GLU A 191 17.57 -27.62 5.64
N HIS A 192 16.38 -27.25 5.16
CA HIS A 192 15.10 -27.59 5.77
C HIS A 192 14.47 -28.83 5.13
N LEU A 193 14.02 -29.78 5.97
CA LEU A 193 13.63 -31.15 5.58
C LEU A 193 12.70 -31.20 4.37
N TYR A 194 11.64 -30.40 4.37
CA TYR A 194 10.68 -30.35 3.27
C TYR A 194 11.33 -30.03 1.92
N PHE A 195 12.19 -28.99 1.87
CA PHE A 195 12.84 -28.60 0.62
C PHE A 195 13.89 -29.60 0.18
N LYS A 196 14.60 -30.20 1.15
CA LYS A 196 15.56 -31.26 0.90
C LYS A 196 14.90 -32.48 0.24
N GLU A 197 13.75 -32.92 0.75
CA GLU A 197 12.98 -34.05 0.19
C GLU A 197 12.44 -33.76 -1.21
N GLN A 198 12.10 -32.50 -1.50
CA GLN A 198 11.64 -32.07 -2.82
C GLN A 198 12.80 -31.83 -3.81
N GLY A 199 14.06 -32.02 -3.41
CA GLY A 199 15.23 -31.65 -4.22
C GLY A 199 15.32 -30.16 -4.53
N GLN A 200 14.60 -29.33 -3.77
CA GLN A 200 14.49 -27.90 -4.00
C GLN A 200 15.75 -27.21 -3.49
N LYS A 201 16.39 -26.44 -4.38
CA LYS A 201 17.53 -25.58 -4.03
C LYS A 201 17.09 -24.38 -3.20
N ASP A 202 18.08 -23.67 -2.68
CA ASP A 202 17.90 -22.41 -1.98
C ASP A 202 17.06 -21.39 -2.77
N ILE A 203 16.28 -20.61 -2.04
CA ILE A 203 15.28 -19.69 -2.60
C ILE A 203 15.88 -18.29 -2.65
N LYS A 204 15.89 -17.68 -3.83
CA LYS A 204 16.35 -16.30 -4.01
C LYS A 204 15.24 -15.32 -3.62
N VAL A 205 15.59 -14.30 -2.86
CA VAL A 205 14.75 -13.13 -2.60
C VAL A 205 15.32 -11.96 -3.38
N GLN A 206 14.51 -11.38 -4.24
CA GLN A 206 14.88 -10.20 -5.00
C GLN A 206 14.31 -8.97 -4.31
N VAL A 207 15.10 -7.91 -4.25
CA VAL A 207 14.68 -6.64 -3.65
C VAL A 207 14.62 -5.61 -4.76
N PHE A 208 13.48 -4.98 -4.90
CA PHE A 208 13.19 -3.97 -5.91
C PHE A 208 12.84 -2.65 -5.26
N PHE A 209 13.03 -1.57 -6.02
CA PHE A 209 12.66 -0.23 -5.62
C PHE A 209 11.71 0.34 -6.67
N ALA A 210 10.50 0.73 -6.24
CA ALA A 210 9.47 1.31 -7.10
C ALA A 210 9.41 2.82 -6.93
N PRO A 211 9.23 3.61 -8.00
CA PRO A 211 9.06 5.06 -7.88
C PRO A 211 7.88 5.42 -6.97
N LEU A 212 7.91 6.62 -6.40
CA LEU A 212 6.81 7.11 -5.59
C LEU A 212 5.63 7.54 -6.48
N PRO A 213 4.38 7.42 -5.99
CA PRO A 213 3.18 7.82 -6.73
C PRO A 213 2.99 9.34 -6.86
N PHE A 214 3.88 10.17 -6.29
CA PHE A 214 3.80 11.62 -6.21
C PHE A 214 5.17 12.27 -6.46
#